data_AF-A0AAW0S0W6-F1
#
_entry.id   AF-A0AAW0S0W6-F1
#
_cell.length_a   1.000
_cell.length_b   1.000
_cell.length_c   1.000
_cell.angle_alpha   90.00
_cell.angle_beta   90.00
_cell.angle_gamma   90.00
#
_symmetry.space_group_name_H-M   'P 1'
#
loop_
_entity.id
_entity.type
_entity.pdbx_description
1 polymer ?
#
loop_
_entity_poly.entity_id
_entity_poly.type
_entity_poly.pdbx_seq_one_letter_code
_entity_poly.pdbx_strand_id
1 'polypeptide(L)'
;MVILKREYERVEFIAGESGTVTSFVRDPNDLKTVIGVCTANRTTWHAKKVCVCVGAYSETLLDFQGQLHAVGYPVTHIRMTEEQYQRYKDLPVVAITRRGYLFPPNEDRIFKICTMDVAMINRERWAEPECDWGVRSLPRDQAYHPTDTQPQVGRQKTLEFARYILPEFGDAEMESSRICWDVETRDDHWIIDYHESAPSSLLIATGGSGYSFKNLTNVGKYVVQALEGTLDAQFKDFWRWRPDRVGQFPEREQRNARFKYDLRECEGWKHTAAQL
;
A
#
# COMPACT_ATOMS: atom_id res chain seq x y z
N MET A 1 9.79 -5.80 4.57
CA MET A 1 8.69 -6.29 5.42
C MET A 1 9.20 -6.48 6.85
N VAL A 2 8.34 -6.36 7.86
CA VAL A 2 8.69 -6.48 9.29
C VAL A 2 7.69 -7.43 9.95
N ILE A 3 8.17 -8.33 10.81
CA ILE A 3 7.33 -9.15 11.70
C ILE A 3 7.31 -8.49 13.08
N LEU A 4 6.11 -8.35 13.63
CA LEU A 4 5.88 -7.99 15.02
C LEU A 4 5.49 -9.25 15.77
N LYS A 5 6.39 -9.78 16.58
CA LYS A 5 6.15 -10.96 17.40
C LYS A 5 5.83 -10.50 18.82
N ARG A 6 4.69 -10.93 19.35
CA ARG A 6 4.32 -10.69 20.75
C ARG A 6 4.45 -11.97 21.54
N GLU A 7 5.34 -11.95 22.53
CA GLU A 7 5.40 -12.95 23.59
C GLU A 7 5.18 -12.23 24.92
N TYR A 8 4.11 -12.61 25.63
CA TYR A 8 3.64 -11.93 26.84
C TYR A 8 3.32 -10.42 26.60
N GLU A 9 3.91 -9.51 27.36
CA GLU A 9 3.73 -8.05 27.24
C GLU A 9 4.82 -7.36 26.41
N ARG A 10 5.75 -8.11 25.81
CA ARG A 10 6.84 -7.56 25.00
C ARG A 10 6.57 -7.76 23.51
N VAL A 11 6.90 -6.73 22.73
CA VAL A 11 6.89 -6.78 21.26
C VAL A 11 8.33 -6.86 20.77
N GLU A 12 8.61 -7.89 19.99
CA GLU A 12 9.86 -8.08 19.27
C GLU A 12 9.67 -7.64 17.81
N PHE A 13 10.62 -6.86 17.31
CA PHE A 13 10.63 -6.36 15.93
C PHE A 13 11.70 -7.12 15.14
N ILE A 14 11.26 -7.82 14.10
CA ILE A 14 12.15 -8.62 13.25
C ILE A 14 12.06 -8.06 11.81
N ALA A 15 13.20 -7.64 11.26
CA ALA A 15 13.29 -7.00 9.95
C ALA A 15 14.34 -7.69 9.06
N GLY A 16 14.42 -7.29 7.79
CA GLY A 16 15.31 -7.92 6.81
C GLY A 16 14.78 -9.28 6.34
N GLU A 17 15.68 -10.19 5.97
CA GLU A 17 15.29 -11.52 5.46
C GLU A 17 14.57 -12.38 6.50
N SER A 18 14.91 -12.23 7.78
CA SER A 18 14.23 -12.90 8.91
C SER A 18 12.86 -12.30 9.23
N GLY A 19 12.54 -11.11 8.70
CA GLY A 19 11.22 -10.45 8.80
C GLY A 19 10.42 -10.49 7.50
N THR A 20 10.97 -11.06 6.42
CA THR A 20 10.32 -11.16 5.12
C THR A 20 9.65 -12.51 4.98
N VAL A 21 8.41 -12.62 5.46
CA VAL A 21 7.51 -13.78 5.27
C VAL A 21 7.37 -14.15 3.80
N THR A 22 7.48 -15.44 3.52
CA THR A 22 7.29 -16.05 2.20
C THR A 22 6.13 -17.03 2.19
N SER A 23 5.81 -17.69 3.31
CA SER A 23 4.68 -18.62 3.40
C SER A 23 4.15 -18.80 4.82
N PHE A 24 2.95 -19.39 4.95
CA PHE A 24 2.36 -19.78 6.23
C PHE A 24 2.76 -21.21 6.61
N VAL A 25 3.00 -21.46 7.89
CA VAL A 25 3.17 -22.80 8.43
C VAL A 25 1.81 -23.29 8.93
N ARG A 26 1.34 -24.42 8.42
CA ARG A 26 0.05 -25.02 8.79
C ARG A 26 0.24 -26.21 9.74
N ASP A 27 -0.74 -26.45 10.60
CA ASP A 27 -0.74 -27.64 11.46
C ASP A 27 -0.89 -28.90 10.59
N PRO A 28 0.01 -29.89 10.70
CA PRO A 28 -0.09 -31.13 9.93
C PRO A 28 -1.36 -31.96 10.25
N ASN A 29 -1.97 -31.78 11.42
CA ASN A 29 -3.19 -32.47 11.82
C ASN A 29 -4.47 -31.68 11.49
N ASP A 30 -4.35 -30.37 11.24
CA ASP A 30 -5.45 -29.51 10.81
C ASP A 30 -4.94 -28.44 9.85
N LEU A 31 -5.03 -28.73 8.55
CA LEU A 31 -4.60 -27.80 7.51
C LEU A 31 -5.40 -26.49 7.51
N LYS A 32 -6.54 -26.38 8.22
CA LYS A 32 -7.26 -25.10 8.42
C LYS A 32 -6.74 -24.29 9.60
N THR A 33 -5.62 -24.68 10.19
CA THR A 33 -4.96 -23.93 11.25
C THR A 33 -3.57 -23.49 10.81
N VAL A 34 -3.31 -22.18 10.88
CA VAL A 34 -1.97 -21.58 10.70
C VAL A 34 -1.30 -21.48 12.08
N ILE A 35 -0.11 -22.03 12.19
CA ILE A 35 0.68 -22.10 13.44
C ILE A 35 1.96 -21.27 13.38
N GLY A 36 2.14 -20.48 12.31
CA GLY A 36 3.32 -19.64 12.13
C GLY A 36 3.53 -19.17 10.70
N VAL A 37 4.72 -18.61 10.46
CA VAL A 37 5.18 -18.12 9.15
C VAL A 37 6.61 -18.56 8.89
N CYS A 38 6.95 -18.81 7.63
CA CYS A 38 8.31 -19.01 7.15
C CYS A 38 8.80 -17.74 6.45
N THR A 39 10.07 -17.40 6.58
CA THR A 39 10.67 -16.17 6.04
C THR A 39 11.72 -16.45 4.98
N ALA A 40 12.20 -15.40 4.29
CA ALA A 40 13.11 -15.50 3.15
C ALA A 40 14.43 -16.23 3.50
N ASN A 41 14.94 -16.05 4.72
CA ASN A 41 16.09 -16.81 5.23
C ASN A 41 15.73 -18.20 5.80
N ARG A 42 14.52 -18.70 5.52
CA ARG A 42 13.95 -19.97 6.02
C ARG A 42 13.74 -20.06 7.53
N THR A 43 13.76 -18.92 8.24
CA THR A 43 13.39 -18.91 9.66
C THR A 43 11.89 -19.16 9.81
N THR A 44 11.52 -20.00 10.77
CA THR A 44 10.11 -20.24 11.12
C THR A 44 9.77 -19.54 12.42
N TRP A 45 8.73 -18.71 12.38
CA TRP A 45 8.18 -18.03 13.55
C TRP A 45 6.82 -18.63 13.89
N HIS A 46 6.71 -19.27 15.05
CA HIS A 46 5.48 -19.88 15.50
C HIS A 46 4.56 -18.88 16.22
N ALA A 47 3.25 -18.98 16.00
CA ALA A 47 2.24 -18.18 16.67
C ALA A 47 0.89 -18.91 16.68
N LYS A 48 0.06 -18.64 17.70
CA LYS A 48 -1.33 -19.16 17.77
C LYS A 48 -2.27 -18.42 16.81
N LYS A 49 -1.97 -17.16 16.52
CA LYS A 49 -2.69 -16.30 15.58
C LYS A 49 -1.68 -15.52 14.76
N VAL A 50 -1.91 -15.43 13.47
CA VAL A 50 -1.15 -14.63 12.51
C VAL A 50 -2.06 -13.52 11.99
N CYS A 51 -1.61 -12.27 12.06
CA CYS A 51 -2.32 -11.12 11.51
C CYS A 51 -1.55 -10.58 10.30
N VAL A 52 -2.17 -10.60 9.12
CA VAL A 52 -1.55 -10.16 7.86
C VAL A 52 -1.88 -8.70 7.62
N CYS A 53 -0.90 -7.83 7.85
CA CYS A 53 -1.01 -6.36 7.74
C CYS A 53 -0.03 -5.79 6.71
N VAL A 54 0.11 -6.42 5.55
CA VAL A 54 1.21 -6.14 4.59
C VAL A 54 0.81 -5.19 3.45
N GLY A 55 -0.35 -4.53 3.54
CA GLY A 55 -0.79 -3.49 2.61
C GLY A 55 -0.76 -3.93 1.14
N ALA A 56 -0.08 -3.18 0.29
CA ALA A 56 0.05 -3.48 -1.15
C ALA A 56 0.70 -4.83 -1.48
N TYR A 57 1.39 -5.46 -0.52
CA TYR A 57 1.94 -6.81 -0.66
C TYR A 57 0.96 -7.92 -0.26
N SER A 58 -0.31 -7.62 0.02
CA SER A 58 -1.26 -8.65 0.50
C SER A 58 -1.40 -9.81 -0.48
N GLU A 59 -1.47 -9.49 -1.79
CA GLU A 59 -1.56 -10.50 -2.85
C GLU A 59 -0.23 -11.23 -3.13
N THR A 60 0.84 -10.97 -2.36
CA THR A 60 2.07 -11.79 -2.41
C THR A 60 2.06 -12.94 -1.41
N LEU A 61 1.07 -13.01 -0.51
CA LEU A 61 0.97 -14.05 0.51
C LEU A 61 -0.32 -14.87 0.41
N LEU A 62 -1.38 -14.28 -0.14
CA LEU A 62 -2.70 -14.91 -0.27
C LEU A 62 -3.33 -14.54 -1.61
N ASP A 63 -4.17 -15.43 -2.13
CA ASP A 63 -5.09 -15.11 -3.23
C ASP A 63 -6.31 -14.37 -2.67
N PHE A 64 -6.47 -13.09 -3.03
CA PHE A 64 -7.59 -12.26 -2.60
C PHE A 64 -8.82 -12.38 -3.50
N GLN A 65 -8.83 -13.27 -4.50
CA GLN A 65 -9.98 -13.56 -5.36
C GLN A 65 -10.55 -12.29 -6.02
N GLY A 66 -9.67 -11.36 -6.41
CA GLY A 66 -10.04 -10.10 -7.06
C GLY A 66 -10.61 -9.01 -6.14
N GLN A 67 -10.61 -9.22 -4.82
CA GLN A 67 -11.06 -8.23 -3.83
C GLN A 67 -10.10 -7.03 -3.71
N LEU A 68 -8.81 -7.23 -4.02
CA LEU A 68 -7.75 -6.25 -3.88
C LEU A 68 -7.13 -5.87 -5.21
N HIS A 69 -6.52 -4.69 -5.23
CA HIS A 69 -5.71 -4.22 -6.34
C HIS A 69 -4.59 -3.31 -5.83
N ALA A 70 -3.33 -3.73 -5.94
CA ALA A 70 -2.20 -2.87 -5.56
C ALA A 70 -2.03 -1.71 -6.56
N VAL A 71 -1.92 -0.49 -6.06
CA VAL A 71 -1.85 0.74 -6.86
C VAL A 71 -0.75 1.64 -6.35
N GLY A 72 0.05 2.16 -7.28
CA GLY A 72 1.11 3.11 -7.03
C GLY A 72 0.68 4.55 -7.33
N TYR A 73 1.02 5.48 -6.45
CA TYR A 73 0.75 6.91 -6.59
C TYR A 73 2.06 7.70 -6.73
N PRO A 74 2.21 8.56 -7.75
CA PRO A 74 3.37 9.43 -7.89
C PRO A 74 3.47 10.43 -6.73
N VAL A 75 4.63 10.50 -6.09
CA VAL A 75 4.95 11.46 -5.04
C VAL A 75 6.13 12.30 -5.48
N THR A 76 5.99 13.62 -5.41
CA THR A 76 7.03 14.58 -5.79
C THR A 76 7.37 15.50 -4.62
N HIS A 77 8.66 15.80 -4.51
CA HIS A 77 9.18 16.85 -3.65
C HIS A 77 9.94 17.88 -4.47
N ILE A 78 9.72 19.15 -4.18
CA ILE A 78 10.44 20.30 -4.75
C ILE A 78 11.12 21.01 -3.59
N ARG A 79 12.37 21.43 -3.78
CA ARG A 79 13.07 22.27 -2.80
C ARG A 79 12.77 23.73 -3.07
N MET A 80 12.16 24.41 -2.10
CA MET A 80 11.91 25.84 -2.17
C MET A 80 13.17 26.64 -1.83
N THR A 81 13.31 27.82 -2.45
CA THR A 81 14.21 28.86 -1.96
C THR A 81 13.73 29.39 -0.60
N GLU A 82 14.59 30.13 0.11
CA GLU A 82 14.19 30.78 1.36
C GLU A 82 13.00 31.73 1.16
N GLU A 83 13.03 32.52 0.09
CA GLU A 83 11.95 33.45 -0.23
C GLU A 83 10.63 32.73 -0.54
N GLN A 84 10.68 31.62 -1.27
CA GLN A 84 9.51 30.77 -1.52
C GLN A 84 8.98 30.17 -0.21
N TYR A 85 9.86 29.66 0.64
CA TYR A 85 9.47 29.09 1.93
C TYR A 85 8.76 30.11 2.82
N GLN A 86 9.31 31.33 2.97
CA GLN A 86 8.67 32.37 3.78
C GLN A 86 7.28 32.76 3.25
N ARG A 87 7.06 32.69 1.93
CA ARG A 87 5.73 32.94 1.32
C ARG A 87 4.73 31.81 1.55
N TYR A 88 5.19 30.56 1.64
CA TYR A 88 4.32 29.38 1.56
C TYR A 88 4.30 28.46 2.79
N LYS A 89 5.15 28.68 3.80
CA LYS A 89 5.23 27.87 5.03
C LYS A 89 3.90 27.73 5.78
N ASP A 90 3.03 28.73 5.67
CA ASP A 90 1.73 28.78 6.35
C ASP A 90 0.55 28.42 5.43
N LEU A 91 0.80 27.80 4.27
CA LEU A 91 -0.27 27.31 3.39
C LEU A 91 -1.16 26.31 4.15
N PRO A 92 -2.46 26.20 3.79
CA PRO A 92 -3.23 25.04 4.19
C PRO A 92 -2.84 23.82 3.35
N VAL A 93 -3.20 22.63 3.83
CA VAL A 93 -3.26 21.45 2.95
C VAL A 93 -4.30 21.74 1.86
N VAL A 94 -3.89 21.68 0.60
CA VAL A 94 -4.80 21.83 -0.54
C VAL A 94 -4.98 20.46 -1.19
N ALA A 95 -6.23 20.06 -1.38
CA ALA A 95 -6.59 18.85 -2.11
C ALA A 95 -7.72 19.19 -3.08
N ILE A 96 -7.43 19.10 -4.39
CA ILE A 96 -8.42 19.28 -5.45
C ILE A 96 -8.73 17.90 -6.00
N THR A 97 -9.94 17.43 -5.70
CA THR A 97 -10.43 16.11 -6.10
C THR A 97 -10.20 15.87 -7.59
N ARG A 98 -9.56 14.75 -7.92
CA ARG A 98 -9.20 14.38 -9.31
C ARG A 98 -8.31 15.41 -10.03
N ARG A 99 -7.38 16.04 -9.30
CA ARG A 99 -6.28 16.84 -9.85
C ARG A 99 -4.97 16.56 -9.10
N GLY A 100 -4.98 16.84 -7.81
CA GLY A 100 -3.77 16.75 -7.00
C GLY A 100 -3.94 17.30 -5.60
N TYR A 101 -2.90 17.14 -4.79
CA TYR A 101 -2.83 17.68 -3.45
C TYR A 101 -1.41 18.17 -3.13
N LEU A 102 -1.30 19.03 -2.14
CA LEU A 102 -0.04 19.54 -1.61
C LEU A 102 -0.12 19.72 -0.09
N PHE A 103 1.05 19.67 0.53
CA PHE A 103 1.24 20.01 1.94
C PHE A 103 2.10 21.28 2.03
N PRO A 104 2.02 22.04 3.12
CA PRO A 104 2.95 23.12 3.39
C PRO A 104 4.39 22.59 3.40
N PRO A 105 5.39 23.38 2.98
CA PRO A 105 6.77 22.94 3.04
C PRO A 105 7.20 22.69 4.49
N ASN A 106 8.06 21.70 4.71
CA ASN A 106 8.68 21.49 6.03
C ASN A 106 9.81 22.51 6.29
N GLU A 107 10.43 22.46 7.47
CA GLU A 107 11.53 23.35 7.86
C GLU A 107 12.78 23.24 6.97
N ASP A 108 12.98 22.09 6.30
CA ASP A 108 14.02 21.88 5.30
C ASP A 108 13.69 22.48 3.92
N ARG A 109 12.54 23.17 3.83
CA ARG A 109 11.98 23.79 2.62
C ARG A 109 11.57 22.77 1.56
N ILE A 110 11.26 21.55 1.98
CA ILE A 110 10.77 20.49 1.11
C ILE A 110 9.26 20.64 0.94
N PHE A 111 8.86 20.99 -0.27
CA PHE A 111 7.47 21.13 -0.67
C PHE A 111 6.97 19.84 -1.34
N LYS A 112 6.01 19.17 -0.69
CA LYS A 112 5.37 17.97 -1.24
C LYS A 112 4.14 18.36 -2.05
N ILE A 113 4.14 18.02 -3.33
CA ILE A 113 3.02 18.20 -4.26
C ILE A 113 2.85 16.93 -5.09
N CYS A 114 1.61 16.49 -5.30
CA CYS A 114 1.34 15.21 -5.96
C CYS A 114 0.14 15.32 -6.89
N THR A 115 0.19 14.63 -8.02
CA THR A 115 -0.98 14.45 -8.89
C THR A 115 -1.92 13.36 -8.34
N MET A 116 -3.21 13.53 -8.58
CA MET A 116 -4.25 12.49 -8.44
C MET A 116 -4.89 12.12 -9.79
N ASP A 117 -4.40 12.69 -10.89
CA ASP A 117 -4.93 12.41 -12.24
C ASP A 117 -4.54 11.03 -12.74
N VAL A 118 -3.39 10.54 -12.28
CA VAL A 118 -2.80 9.28 -12.74
C VAL A 118 -2.39 8.42 -11.56
N ALA A 119 -2.54 7.12 -11.76
CA ALA A 119 -2.09 6.08 -10.84
C ALA A 119 -1.45 4.96 -11.65
N MET A 120 -0.64 4.16 -10.98
CA MET A 120 0.22 3.15 -11.59
C MET A 120 -0.16 1.76 -11.10
N ILE A 121 -0.02 0.77 -11.97
CA ILE A 121 -0.03 -0.64 -11.63
C ILE A 121 1.25 -1.26 -12.15
N ASN A 122 1.63 -2.41 -11.61
CA ASN A 122 2.78 -3.15 -12.10
C ASN A 122 2.39 -4.60 -12.31
N ARG A 123 1.90 -4.91 -13.51
CA ARG A 123 1.34 -6.24 -13.79
C ARG A 123 2.46 -7.26 -13.89
N GLU A 124 2.49 -8.15 -12.92
CA GLU A 124 3.42 -9.27 -12.83
C GLU A 124 2.61 -10.57 -12.72
N ARG A 125 3.16 -11.64 -13.28
CA ARG A 125 2.65 -13.00 -13.00
C ARG A 125 3.34 -13.48 -11.74
N TRP A 126 2.58 -14.01 -10.78
CA TRP A 126 3.17 -14.60 -9.59
C TRP A 126 4.11 -15.75 -9.98
N ALA A 127 5.32 -15.75 -9.41
CA ALA A 127 6.42 -16.59 -9.86
C ALA A 127 6.40 -18.01 -9.28
N GLU A 128 5.41 -18.40 -8.48
CA GLU A 128 5.35 -19.75 -7.88
C GLU A 128 4.54 -20.73 -8.73
N PRO A 129 5.16 -21.82 -9.25
CA PRO A 129 4.49 -22.82 -10.08
C PRO A 129 3.36 -23.59 -9.37
N GLU A 130 3.43 -23.68 -8.04
CA GLU A 130 2.48 -24.44 -7.21
C GLU A 130 1.16 -23.70 -6.99
N CYS A 131 1.12 -22.39 -7.30
CA CYS A 131 -0.01 -21.50 -7.05
C CYS A 131 -0.11 -20.45 -8.17
N ASP A 132 -0.73 -20.82 -9.30
CA ASP A 132 -1.04 -19.84 -10.37
C ASP A 132 -2.25 -18.99 -9.99
N TRP A 133 -1.99 -17.89 -9.29
CA TRP A 133 -2.97 -16.85 -8.99
C TRP A 133 -3.08 -15.80 -10.12
N GLY A 134 -2.53 -16.10 -11.30
CA GLY A 134 -2.62 -15.26 -12.49
C GLY A 134 -1.76 -13.99 -12.47
N VAL A 135 -2.16 -13.03 -13.32
CA VAL A 135 -1.51 -11.72 -13.44
C VAL A 135 -2.16 -10.74 -12.48
N ARG A 136 -1.36 -10.07 -11.67
CA ARG A 136 -1.80 -9.06 -10.69
C ARG A 136 -0.85 -7.88 -10.63
N SER A 137 -1.29 -6.80 -10.01
CA SER A 137 -0.41 -5.66 -9.73
C SER A 137 0.45 -5.98 -8.51
N LEU A 138 1.78 -5.99 -8.65
CA LEU A 138 2.71 -6.23 -7.55
C LEU A 138 3.56 -4.99 -7.27
N PRO A 139 3.72 -4.56 -5.99
CA PRO A 139 4.48 -3.35 -5.70
C PRO A 139 5.94 -3.42 -6.18
N ARG A 140 6.35 -2.38 -6.90
CA ARG A 140 7.75 -2.08 -7.25
C ARG A 140 8.22 -0.97 -6.33
N ASP A 141 8.68 -1.33 -5.14
CA ASP A 141 9.02 -0.36 -4.09
C ASP A 141 10.46 0.13 -4.21
N GLN A 142 10.68 1.42 -3.98
CA GLN A 142 11.99 2.05 -4.00
C GLN A 142 12.92 1.49 -2.92
N ALA A 143 12.40 0.95 -1.82
CA ALA A 143 13.21 0.27 -0.79
C ALA A 143 13.98 -0.94 -1.33
N TYR A 144 13.46 -1.62 -2.36
CA TYR A 144 14.12 -2.73 -3.05
C TYR A 144 14.78 -2.30 -4.37
N HIS A 145 14.42 -1.12 -4.87
CA HIS A 145 14.93 -0.53 -6.11
C HIS A 145 15.26 0.95 -5.89
N PRO A 146 16.36 1.27 -5.17
CA PRO A 146 16.62 2.61 -4.65
C PRO A 146 16.82 3.68 -5.73
N THR A 147 17.19 3.26 -6.94
CA THR A 147 17.35 4.14 -8.09
C THR A 147 16.04 4.42 -8.82
N ASP A 148 14.96 3.66 -8.57
CA ASP A 148 13.67 3.89 -9.21
C ASP A 148 13.05 5.21 -8.71
N THR A 149 12.33 5.88 -9.60
CA THR A 149 11.62 7.16 -9.35
C THR A 149 10.15 7.06 -9.81
N GLN A 150 9.46 8.18 -10.01
CA GLN A 150 8.13 8.17 -10.64
C GLN A 150 8.22 8.20 -12.18
N PRO A 151 7.21 7.68 -12.91
CA PRO A 151 7.13 7.81 -14.36
C PRO A 151 7.09 9.25 -14.87
N GLN A 152 7.56 9.46 -16.10
CA GLN A 152 7.51 10.77 -16.76
C GLN A 152 6.09 11.33 -16.82
N VAL A 153 5.07 10.49 -17.06
CA VAL A 153 3.66 10.91 -17.07
C VAL A 153 3.21 11.42 -15.70
N GLY A 154 3.65 10.79 -14.60
CA GLY A 154 3.36 11.25 -13.23
C GLY A 154 4.05 12.58 -12.92
N ARG A 155 5.29 12.74 -13.38
CA ARG A 155 6.02 14.02 -13.30
C ARG A 155 5.29 15.14 -14.04
N GLN A 156 4.93 14.91 -15.31
CA GLN A 156 4.25 15.87 -16.15
C GLN A 156 2.91 16.32 -15.53
N LYS A 157 2.11 15.36 -15.05
CA LYS A 157 0.81 15.67 -14.41
C LYS A 157 0.96 16.41 -13.08
N THR A 158 2.03 16.14 -12.33
CA THR A 158 2.32 16.89 -11.10
C THR A 158 2.71 18.34 -11.42
N LEU A 159 3.55 18.57 -12.43
CA LEU A 159 3.93 19.91 -12.86
C LEU A 159 2.76 20.69 -13.49
N GLU A 160 1.86 20.03 -14.22
CA GLU A 160 0.60 20.62 -14.69
C GLU A 160 -0.27 21.10 -13.51
N PHE A 161 -0.41 20.26 -12.48
CA PHE A 161 -1.14 20.64 -11.27
C PHE A 161 -0.45 21.78 -10.51
N ALA A 162 0.88 21.74 -10.40
CA ALA A 162 1.67 22.81 -9.78
C ALA A 162 1.45 24.14 -10.51
N ARG A 163 1.55 24.14 -11.85
CA ARG A 163 1.31 25.34 -12.68
C ARG A 163 -0.09 25.91 -12.48
N TYR A 164 -1.09 25.05 -12.27
CA TYR A 164 -2.47 25.46 -12.04
C TYR A 164 -2.68 26.14 -10.67
N ILE A 165 -2.06 25.63 -9.60
CA ILE A 165 -2.32 26.10 -8.23
C ILE A 165 -1.31 27.14 -7.73
N LEU A 166 -0.04 26.99 -8.09
CA LEU A 166 1.07 27.85 -7.69
C LEU A 166 2.04 27.97 -8.90
N PRO A 167 1.76 28.89 -9.85
CA PRO A 167 2.37 28.90 -11.19
C PRO A 167 3.91 28.84 -11.23
N GLU A 168 4.59 29.41 -10.24
CA GLU A 168 6.07 29.41 -10.17
C GLU A 168 6.68 28.01 -10.02
N PHE A 169 5.91 27.00 -9.58
CA PHE A 169 6.36 25.61 -9.48
C PHE A 169 6.06 24.77 -10.73
N GLY A 170 5.47 25.37 -11.77
CA GLY A 170 5.09 24.67 -13.00
C GLY A 170 6.26 24.09 -13.81
N ASP A 171 7.46 24.62 -13.60
CA ASP A 171 8.71 24.20 -14.26
C ASP A 171 9.82 23.89 -13.26
N ALA A 172 9.45 23.65 -11.99
CA ALA A 172 10.41 23.40 -10.92
C ALA A 172 11.19 22.09 -11.13
N GLU A 173 12.46 22.11 -10.72
CA GLU A 173 13.26 20.91 -10.58
C GLU A 173 12.75 20.07 -9.40
N MET A 174 12.73 18.75 -9.58
CA MET A 174 12.30 17.82 -8.53
C MET A 174 13.51 17.45 -7.69
N GLU A 175 13.45 17.74 -6.39
CA GLU A 175 14.43 17.28 -5.41
C GLU A 175 14.41 15.75 -5.32
N SER A 176 13.21 15.18 -5.28
CA SER A 176 13.03 13.73 -5.29
C SER A 176 11.65 13.35 -5.80
N SER A 177 11.54 12.11 -6.27
CA SER A 177 10.25 11.51 -6.60
C SER A 177 10.26 10.00 -6.39
N ARG A 178 9.08 9.44 -6.14
CA ARG A 178 8.89 7.99 -5.95
C ARG A 178 7.45 7.59 -6.23
N ILE A 179 7.21 6.29 -6.32
CA ILE A 179 5.87 5.71 -6.28
C ILE A 179 5.58 5.27 -4.85
N CYS A 180 4.45 5.70 -4.29
CA CYS A 180 3.92 5.18 -3.02
C CYS A 180 2.85 4.14 -3.30
N TRP A 181 3.02 2.92 -2.81
CA TRP A 181 2.06 1.84 -3.01
C TRP A 181 1.01 1.79 -1.90
N ASP A 182 -0.24 1.57 -2.30
CA ASP A 182 -1.35 1.19 -1.44
C ASP A 182 -2.13 0.05 -2.11
N VAL A 183 -3.18 -0.44 -1.47
CA VAL A 183 -4.08 -1.45 -2.01
C VAL A 183 -5.52 -0.99 -1.92
N GLU A 184 -6.19 -1.01 -3.05
CA GLU A 184 -7.59 -0.64 -3.18
C GLU A 184 -8.47 -1.89 -3.05
N THR A 185 -9.50 -1.81 -2.23
CA THR A 185 -10.64 -2.74 -2.29
C THR A 185 -11.64 -2.27 -3.33
N ARG A 186 -12.58 -3.14 -3.70
CA ARG A 186 -13.66 -2.80 -4.64
C ARG A 186 -14.60 -1.71 -4.10
N ASP A 187 -14.91 -1.73 -2.81
CA ASP A 187 -15.87 -0.83 -2.16
C ASP A 187 -15.21 0.24 -1.28
N ASP A 188 -13.89 0.43 -1.41
CA ASP A 188 -13.05 1.30 -0.58
C ASP A 188 -13.10 1.00 0.94
N HIS A 189 -13.77 -0.06 1.40
CA HIS A 189 -13.75 -0.46 2.81
C HIS A 189 -12.52 -1.31 3.14
N TRP A 190 -12.07 -1.31 4.40
CA TRP A 190 -11.03 -2.23 4.86
C TRP A 190 -11.43 -3.71 4.69
N ILE A 191 -10.45 -4.61 4.71
CA ILE A 191 -10.66 -6.02 4.98
C ILE A 191 -10.03 -6.32 6.33
N ILE A 192 -10.86 -6.53 7.36
CA ILE A 192 -10.47 -6.86 8.73
C ILE A 192 -11.28 -8.07 9.18
N ASP A 193 -10.82 -9.26 8.83
CA ASP A 193 -11.54 -10.51 9.11
C ASP A 193 -10.62 -11.73 9.05
N TYR A 194 -11.11 -12.85 9.56
CA TYR A 194 -10.43 -14.13 9.42
C TYR A 194 -10.53 -14.65 7.97
N HIS A 195 -9.42 -15.15 7.46
CA HIS A 195 -9.38 -15.76 6.13
C HIS A 195 -10.05 -17.14 6.15
N GLU A 196 -10.83 -17.46 5.13
CA GLU A 196 -11.60 -18.72 5.05
C GLU A 196 -10.75 -20.00 5.08
N SER A 197 -9.50 -19.92 4.61
CA SER A 197 -8.55 -21.04 4.66
C SER A 197 -7.97 -21.31 6.05
N ALA A 198 -8.15 -20.39 7.00
CA ALA A 198 -7.73 -20.56 8.39
C ALA A 198 -8.56 -19.68 9.37
N PRO A 199 -9.86 -20.00 9.55
CA PRO A 199 -10.85 -19.11 10.16
C PRO A 199 -10.64 -18.85 11.66
N SER A 200 -9.74 -19.58 12.32
CA SER A 200 -9.43 -19.47 13.75
C SER A 200 -8.08 -18.79 14.04
N SER A 201 -7.19 -18.73 13.04
CA SER A 201 -5.76 -18.48 13.25
C SER A 201 -5.14 -17.48 12.26
N LEU A 202 -5.79 -17.16 11.14
CA LEU A 202 -5.28 -16.22 10.15
C LEU A 202 -6.22 -15.02 9.99
N LEU A 203 -5.89 -13.90 10.64
CA LEU A 203 -6.60 -12.63 10.49
C LEU A 203 -5.94 -11.80 9.38
N ILE A 204 -6.73 -11.14 8.56
CA ILE A 204 -6.28 -10.16 7.58
C ILE A 204 -6.65 -8.77 8.09
N ALA A 205 -5.75 -7.79 7.92
CA ALA A 205 -6.05 -6.37 8.13
C ALA A 205 -5.39 -5.54 7.01
N THR A 206 -6.13 -5.27 5.94
CA THR A 206 -5.64 -4.62 4.71
C THR A 206 -6.74 -3.79 4.03
N GLY A 207 -6.53 -3.37 2.78
CA GLY A 207 -7.50 -2.59 2.01
C GLY A 207 -7.43 -1.09 2.32
N GLY A 208 -6.22 -0.51 2.28
CA GLY A 208 -5.97 0.87 2.69
C GLY A 208 -6.74 1.92 1.88
N SER A 209 -7.01 1.62 0.61
CA SER A 209 -7.88 2.37 -0.31
C SER A 209 -7.60 3.88 -0.37
N GLY A 210 -6.34 4.27 -0.12
CA GLY A 210 -5.85 5.62 -0.22
C GLY A 210 -6.23 6.55 0.92
N TYR A 211 -6.78 6.06 2.04
CA TYR A 211 -7.19 6.92 3.16
C TYR A 211 -6.78 6.43 4.55
N SER A 212 -6.20 5.24 4.68
CA SER A 212 -5.97 4.63 6.00
C SER A 212 -4.92 5.32 6.86
N PHE A 213 -4.02 6.14 6.30
CA PHE A 213 -2.96 6.78 7.09
C PHE A 213 -3.50 7.68 8.22
N LYS A 214 -4.63 8.37 8.00
CA LYS A 214 -5.28 9.18 9.05
C LYS A 214 -5.84 8.35 10.23
N ASN A 215 -5.97 7.04 10.03
CA ASN A 215 -6.48 6.08 11.00
C ASN A 215 -5.36 5.32 11.72
N LEU A 216 -4.09 5.71 11.53
CA LEU A 216 -2.95 5.05 12.17
C LEU A 216 -3.11 4.90 13.69
N THR A 217 -3.72 5.89 14.35
CA THR A 217 -3.89 5.91 15.81
C THR A 217 -5.08 5.08 16.31
N ASN A 218 -6.00 4.66 15.44
CA ASN A 218 -7.23 3.98 15.87
C ASN A 218 -7.46 2.62 15.19
N VAL A 219 -6.87 2.34 14.03
CA VAL A 219 -7.12 1.11 13.26
C VAL A 219 -6.78 -0.14 14.06
N GLY A 220 -5.71 -0.11 14.88
CA GLY A 220 -5.31 -1.22 15.73
C GLY A 220 -6.39 -1.65 16.73
N LYS A 221 -7.21 -0.71 17.22
CA LYS A 221 -8.36 -1.03 18.09
C LYS A 221 -9.33 -1.98 17.38
N TYR A 222 -9.68 -1.68 16.15
CA TYR A 222 -10.64 -2.48 15.38
C TYR A 222 -10.07 -3.84 14.98
N VAL A 223 -8.78 -3.89 14.65
CA VAL A 223 -8.08 -5.16 14.38
C VAL A 223 -8.11 -6.07 15.61
N VAL A 224 -7.84 -5.53 16.79
CA VAL A 224 -7.93 -6.30 18.06
C VAL A 224 -9.36 -6.76 18.33
N GLN A 225 -10.35 -5.88 18.14
CA GLN A 225 -11.76 -6.27 18.29
C GLN A 225 -12.18 -7.38 17.33
N ALA A 226 -11.72 -7.36 16.08
CA ALA A 226 -11.94 -8.44 15.13
C ALA A 226 -11.27 -9.75 15.58
N LEU A 227 -10.03 -9.66 16.06
CA LEU A 227 -9.26 -10.79 16.59
C LEU A 227 -9.93 -11.44 17.81
N GLU A 228 -10.61 -10.64 18.65
CA GLU A 228 -11.30 -11.08 19.87
C GLU A 228 -12.77 -11.43 19.63
N GLY A 229 -13.30 -11.18 18.44
CA GLY A 229 -14.72 -11.40 18.13
C GLY A 229 -15.67 -10.38 18.77
N THR A 230 -15.17 -9.21 19.14
CA THR A 230 -15.92 -8.12 19.80
C THR A 230 -16.17 -6.91 18.89
N LEU A 231 -15.78 -7.01 17.61
CA LEU A 231 -16.05 -5.96 16.61
C LEU A 231 -17.56 -5.78 16.42
N ASP A 232 -17.99 -4.52 16.39
CA ASP A 232 -19.38 -4.16 16.14
C ASP A 232 -19.93 -4.83 14.86
N ALA A 233 -21.18 -5.30 14.92
CA ALA A 233 -21.78 -6.08 13.84
C ALA A 233 -21.80 -5.36 12.49
N GLN A 234 -22.00 -4.03 12.50
CA GLN A 234 -22.00 -3.22 11.28
C GLN A 234 -20.60 -3.17 10.66
N PHE A 235 -19.56 -2.92 11.48
CA PHE A 235 -18.19 -2.91 10.99
C PHE A 235 -17.72 -4.30 10.55
N LYS A 236 -18.14 -5.35 11.26
CA LYS A 236 -17.87 -6.72 10.86
C LYS A 236 -18.45 -7.03 9.48
N ASP A 237 -19.69 -6.62 9.17
CA ASP A 237 -20.26 -6.82 7.84
C ASP A 237 -19.57 -5.97 6.76
N PHE A 238 -19.17 -4.73 7.06
CA PHE A 238 -18.45 -3.91 6.09
C PHE A 238 -17.04 -4.43 5.79
N TRP A 239 -16.34 -4.94 6.80
CA TRP A 239 -14.92 -5.29 6.70
C TRP A 239 -14.64 -6.78 6.57
N ARG A 240 -15.67 -7.62 6.48
CA ARG A 240 -15.50 -9.07 6.31
C ARG A 240 -14.72 -9.45 5.05
N TRP A 241 -14.18 -10.67 5.06
CA TRP A 241 -13.78 -11.35 3.82
C TRP A 241 -14.98 -11.47 2.89
N ARG A 242 -14.86 -10.97 1.66
CA ARG A 242 -16.01 -10.71 0.78
C ARG A 242 -15.74 -10.88 -0.72
N PRO A 243 -15.21 -12.03 -1.17
CA PRO A 243 -15.09 -12.33 -2.59
C PRO A 243 -16.45 -12.29 -3.31
N ASP A 244 -17.54 -12.55 -2.59
CA ASP A 244 -18.91 -12.47 -3.07
C ASP A 244 -19.35 -11.08 -3.55
N ARG A 245 -18.66 -9.99 -3.14
CA ARG A 245 -19.00 -8.63 -3.59
C ARG A 245 -18.29 -8.19 -4.86
N VAL A 246 -17.29 -8.93 -5.35
CA VAL A 246 -16.50 -8.53 -6.51
C VAL A 246 -17.38 -8.45 -7.76
N GLY A 247 -17.44 -7.28 -8.39
CA GLY A 247 -18.22 -7.03 -9.60
C GLY A 247 -19.74 -6.93 -9.39
N GLN A 248 -20.23 -7.05 -8.16
CA GLN A 248 -21.67 -7.00 -7.87
C GLN A 248 -22.22 -5.56 -7.82
N PHE A 249 -21.37 -4.60 -7.46
CA PHE A 249 -21.76 -3.19 -7.28
C PHE A 249 -20.83 -2.25 -8.07
N PRO A 250 -20.83 -2.28 -9.42
CA PRO A 250 -19.91 -1.50 -10.25
C PRO A 250 -19.92 0.00 -9.94
N GLU A 251 -21.06 0.54 -9.47
CA GLU A 251 -21.21 1.93 -9.06
C GLU A 251 -20.40 2.29 -7.81
N ARG A 252 -20.01 1.30 -7.01
CA ARG A 252 -19.15 1.46 -5.82
C ARG A 252 -17.67 1.25 -6.13
N GLU A 253 -17.34 0.67 -7.29
CA GLU A 253 -15.97 0.37 -7.72
C GLU A 253 -15.30 1.51 -8.50
N GLN A 254 -15.84 2.72 -8.44
CA GLN A 254 -15.42 3.83 -9.31
C GLN A 254 -13.94 4.18 -9.22
N ARG A 255 -13.31 4.06 -8.04
CA ARG A 255 -11.88 4.30 -7.85
C ARG A 255 -11.05 3.17 -8.45
N ASN A 256 -11.42 1.93 -8.11
CA ASN A 256 -10.79 0.73 -8.64
C ASN A 256 -10.87 0.66 -10.17
N ALA A 257 -11.99 1.06 -10.77
CA ALA A 257 -12.24 1.07 -12.21
C ALA A 257 -11.53 2.20 -12.98
N ARG A 258 -10.90 3.17 -12.30
CA ARG A 258 -10.16 4.23 -13.00
C ARG A 258 -9.00 3.62 -13.78
N PHE A 259 -8.75 4.19 -14.96
CA PHE A 259 -7.57 3.88 -15.74
C PHE A 259 -6.30 4.07 -14.89
N LYS A 260 -5.41 3.09 -14.98
CA LYS A 260 -4.11 3.07 -14.30
C LYS A 260 -3.08 2.71 -15.35
N TYR A 261 -1.98 3.45 -15.37
CA TYR A 261 -0.87 3.16 -16.27
C TYR A 261 -0.14 1.92 -15.77
N ASP A 262 0.20 1.01 -16.67
CA ASP A 262 1.12 -0.07 -16.34
C ASP A 262 2.55 0.47 -16.35
N LEU A 263 3.30 0.26 -15.26
CA LEU A 263 4.70 0.71 -15.17
C LEU A 263 5.55 0.15 -16.31
N ARG A 264 5.23 -1.04 -16.81
CA ARG A 264 5.94 -1.68 -17.92
C ARG A 264 5.80 -0.91 -19.23
N GLU A 265 4.77 -0.08 -19.36
CA GLU A 265 4.48 0.78 -20.52
C GLU A 265 4.93 2.23 -20.30
N CYS A 266 5.48 2.53 -19.11
CA CYS A 266 5.89 3.87 -18.73
C CYS A 266 7.40 4.07 -18.87
N GLU A 267 7.81 5.27 -19.25
CA GLU A 267 9.21 5.68 -19.35
C GLU A 267 9.67 6.50 -18.12
N GLY A 268 10.99 6.62 -17.96
CA GLY A 268 11.63 7.58 -17.05
C GLY A 268 11.66 7.20 -15.56
N TRP A 269 11.09 6.06 -15.17
CA TRP A 269 11.04 5.65 -13.76
C TRP A 269 12.14 4.66 -13.37
N LYS A 270 12.54 3.75 -14.26
CA LYS A 270 13.52 2.70 -14.00
C LYS A 270 14.91 3.19 -14.38
N HIS A 271 15.78 3.32 -13.39
CA HIS A 271 17.16 3.75 -13.59
C HIS A 271 18.09 2.62 -13.20
N THR A 272 18.95 2.16 -14.11
CA THR A 272 20.02 1.22 -13.74
C THR A 272 21.05 1.97 -12.91
N ALA A 273 21.38 1.47 -11.72
CA ALA A 273 22.59 1.91 -11.04
C ALA A 273 23.76 1.72 -12.02
N ALA A 274 24.61 2.73 -12.18
CA ALA A 274 25.90 2.50 -12.82
C ALA A 274 26.56 1.35 -12.05
N GLN A 275 26.94 0.28 -12.74
CA GLN A 275 27.73 -0.78 -12.14
C GLN A 275 29.01 -0.11 -11.61
N LEU A 276 29.11 0.03 -10.28
CA LEU A 276 30.34 0.44 -9.61
C LEU A 276 31.37 -0.69 -9.71
#